data_AF-A0A2M8KR85-F1
#
_entry.id   AF-A0A2M8KR85-F1
#
_cell.length_a   1.000
_cell.length_b   1.000
_cell.length_c   1.000
_cell.angle_alpha   90.00
_cell.angle_beta   90.00
_cell.angle_gamma   90.00
#
_symmetry.space_group_name_H-M   'P 1'
#
loop_
_entity.id
_entity.type
_entity.pdbx_description
1 polymer ?
#
loop_
_entity_poly.entity_id
_entity_poly.type
_entity_poly.pdbx_seq_one_letter_code
_entity_poly.pdbx_strand_id
1 'polypeptide(L)'
;MDTKLLAQTLMIIDPEDVTGNVTPILSITGQSSFNTIADVVNAVLKFLFPLALVIAFVYIVWAGWDLVQSMGNPEGMKKAQAKITNAVLGLILLGISYWMAQIVVRIFF
;
A
#
# COMPACT_ATOMS: atom_id res chain seq x y z
N MET A 1 -34.92 -48.44 20.85
CA MET A 1 -33.56 -47.88 20.99
C MET A 1 -32.96 -47.89 19.60
N ASP A 2 -33.25 -46.83 18.89
CA ASP A 2 -33.13 -46.70 17.45
C ASP A 2 -31.67 -46.62 17.03
N THR A 3 -31.18 -47.66 16.37
CA THR A 3 -29.84 -47.71 15.76
C THR A 3 -29.64 -46.65 14.67
N LYS A 4 -30.70 -45.91 14.29
CA LYS A 4 -30.65 -44.74 13.41
C LYS A 4 -30.06 -43.49 14.08
N LEU A 5 -30.04 -43.41 15.42
CA LEU A 5 -29.41 -42.30 16.14
C LEU A 5 -27.88 -42.41 16.19
N LEU A 6 -27.33 -43.63 16.08
CA LEU A 6 -25.87 -43.83 16.04
C LEU A 6 -25.27 -43.57 14.64
N ALA A 7 -26.08 -43.65 13.58
CA ALA A 7 -25.64 -43.31 12.24
C ALA A 7 -25.57 -41.79 12.01
N GLN A 8 -26.43 -41.00 12.69
CA GLN A 8 -26.44 -39.54 12.55
C GLN A 8 -25.28 -38.85 13.28
N THR A 9 -24.67 -39.51 14.28
CA THR A 9 -23.44 -39.01 14.94
C THR A 9 -22.15 -39.40 14.22
N LEU A 10 -22.20 -40.22 13.17
CA LEU A 10 -21.07 -40.53 12.28
C LEU A 10 -21.14 -39.78 10.94
N MET A 11 -22.14 -38.91 10.77
CA MET A 11 -22.13 -37.87 9.74
C MET A 11 -21.81 -36.52 10.38
N ILE A 12 -20.69 -36.47 11.11
CA ILE A 12 -20.03 -35.21 11.45
C ILE A 12 -18.78 -35.16 10.57
N ILE A 13 -18.71 -34.10 9.77
CA ILE A 13 -17.71 -33.79 8.74
C ILE A 13 -18.09 -34.32 7.36
N ASP A 14 -18.98 -33.56 6.72
CA ASP A 14 -18.76 -33.25 5.31
C ASP A 14 -17.40 -32.51 5.22
N PRO A 15 -16.38 -33.02 4.51
CA PRO A 15 -15.10 -32.33 4.40
C PRO A 15 -15.17 -31.04 3.57
N GLU A 16 -16.32 -30.69 2.98
CA GLU A 16 -16.44 -29.43 2.23
C GLU A 16 -16.63 -28.19 3.11
N ASP A 17 -17.02 -28.30 4.39
CA ASP A 17 -17.23 -27.13 5.28
C ASP A 17 -16.30 -27.05 6.51
N VAL A 18 -15.27 -27.89 6.57
CA VAL A 18 -14.16 -27.73 7.56
C VAL A 18 -12.92 -27.08 6.90
N THR A 19 -12.98 -26.78 5.61
CA THR A 19 -11.85 -26.24 4.83
C THR A 19 -12.29 -25.23 3.77
N GLY A 20 -12.90 -24.10 4.16
CA GLY A 20 -13.30 -23.10 3.16
C GLY A 20 -13.25 -21.65 3.57
N ASN A 21 -13.92 -21.24 4.64
CA ASN A 21 -14.21 -19.81 4.83
C ASN A 21 -14.16 -19.33 6.30
N VAL A 22 -13.14 -19.75 7.05
CA VAL A 22 -12.60 -18.85 8.09
C VAL A 22 -11.81 -17.76 7.37
N THR A 23 -12.49 -16.62 7.20
CA THR A 23 -11.99 -15.39 6.60
C THR A 23 -10.50 -15.12 6.89
N PRO A 24 -9.63 -15.08 5.88
CA PRO A 24 -8.51 -14.16 5.97
C PRO A 24 -9.09 -12.76 5.74
N ILE A 25 -9.39 -12.04 6.82
CA ILE A 25 -9.33 -10.57 6.79
C ILE A 25 -7.89 -10.30 6.36
N LEU A 26 -7.70 -9.77 5.14
CA LEU A 26 -6.50 -9.89 4.30
C LEU A 26 -6.49 -11.12 3.37
N SER A 27 -7.53 -11.30 2.56
CA SER A 27 -7.42 -12.04 1.29
C SER A 27 -6.53 -11.25 0.34
N ILE A 28 -5.22 -11.32 0.55
CA ILE A 28 -4.25 -11.17 -0.54
C ILE A 28 -4.41 -12.44 -1.35
N THR A 29 -5.43 -12.47 -2.22
CA THR A 29 -5.49 -13.43 -3.32
C THR A 29 -4.34 -13.09 -4.24
N GLY A 30 -3.15 -13.56 -3.87
CA GLY A 30 -1.99 -13.64 -4.72
C GLY A 30 -2.22 -14.77 -5.70
N GLN A 31 -3.13 -14.58 -6.65
CA GLN A 31 -2.95 -15.20 -7.95
C GLN A 31 -1.97 -14.32 -8.73
N SER A 32 -0.72 -14.32 -8.28
CA SER A 32 0.41 -13.70 -8.97
C SER A 32 0.77 -14.54 -10.18
N SER A 33 -0.13 -14.56 -11.16
CA SER A 33 0.31 -14.71 -12.52
C SER A 33 0.95 -13.37 -12.88
N PHE A 34 2.28 -13.27 -12.78
CA PHE A 34 3.04 -12.12 -13.30
C PHE A 34 2.95 -12.08 -14.84
N ASN A 35 1.74 -12.03 -15.39
CA ASN A 35 1.51 -11.99 -16.83
C ASN A 35 1.54 -10.55 -17.34
N THR A 36 1.42 -9.56 -16.46
CA THR A 36 1.33 -8.15 -16.83
C THR A 36 2.26 -7.30 -15.98
N ILE A 37 2.91 -6.33 -16.63
CA ILE A 37 3.78 -5.31 -16.00
C ILE A 37 3.01 -4.56 -14.90
N ALA A 38 1.70 -4.44 -15.03
CA ALA A 38 0.79 -3.82 -14.07
C ALA A 38 0.81 -4.47 -12.68
N ASP A 39 0.96 -5.80 -12.58
CA ASP A 39 0.97 -6.48 -11.28
C ASP A 39 2.27 -6.24 -10.51
N VAL A 40 3.41 -6.19 -11.22
CA VAL A 40 4.70 -5.84 -10.63
C VAL A 40 4.67 -4.40 -10.10
N VAL A 41 4.11 -3.48 -10.91
CA VAL A 41 3.96 -2.08 -10.49
C VAL A 41 3.05 -1.97 -9.27
N ASN A 42 1.88 -2.62 -9.26
CA ASN A 42 0.97 -2.57 -8.10
C ASN A 42 1.59 -3.18 -6.83
N ALA A 43 2.33 -4.29 -6.95
CA ALA A 43 3.00 -4.92 -5.82
C ALA A 43 4.06 -3.99 -5.20
N VAL A 44 4.89 -3.35 -6.03
CA VAL A 44 5.89 -2.37 -5.57
C VAL A 44 5.19 -1.17 -4.93
N LEU A 45 4.13 -0.66 -5.54
CA LEU A 45 3.41 0.51 -5.04
C LEU A 45 2.70 0.26 -3.71
N LYS A 46 2.10 -0.92 -3.50
CA LYS A 46 1.47 -1.29 -2.23
C LYS A 46 2.44 -1.20 -1.04
N PHE A 47 3.73 -1.43 -1.30
CA PHE A 47 4.80 -1.28 -0.31
C PHE A 47 5.37 0.15 -0.27
N LEU A 48 5.58 0.77 -1.45
CA LEU A 48 6.27 2.05 -1.56
C LEU A 48 5.40 3.25 -1.16
N PHE A 49 4.08 3.25 -1.44
CA PHE A 49 3.17 4.33 -1.07
C PHE A 49 3.11 4.62 0.43
N PRO A 50 2.85 3.63 1.32
CA PRO A 50 2.82 3.90 2.75
C PRO A 50 4.18 4.34 3.27
N LEU A 51 5.27 3.75 2.75
CA LEU A 51 6.63 4.15 3.13
C LEU A 51 6.93 5.60 2.73
N ALA A 52 6.59 5.99 1.50
CA ALA A 52 6.79 7.33 0.99
C ALA A 52 5.94 8.36 1.76
N LEU A 53 4.71 8.03 2.13
CA LEU A 53 3.86 8.90 2.94
C LEU A 53 4.45 9.15 4.34
N VAL A 54 4.95 8.10 5.00
CA VAL A 54 5.60 8.24 6.30
C VAL A 54 6.86 9.10 6.19
N ILE A 55 7.71 8.83 5.19
CA ILE A 55 8.93 9.61 4.97
C ILE A 55 8.58 11.08 4.69
N ALA A 56 7.61 11.34 3.81
CA ALA A 56 7.20 12.70 3.47
C ALA A 56 6.62 13.45 4.67
N PHE A 57 5.84 12.76 5.51
CA PHE A 57 5.30 13.34 6.74
C PHE A 57 6.42 13.79 7.69
N VAL A 58 7.41 12.91 7.94
CA VAL A 58 8.58 13.25 8.77
C VAL A 58 9.37 14.41 8.16
N TYR A 59 9.57 14.41 6.84
CA TYR A 59 10.30 15.47 6.14
C TYR A 59 9.60 16.83 6.25
N ILE A 60 8.27 16.87 6.14
CA ILE A 60 7.48 18.10 6.27
C ILE A 60 7.59 18.65 7.69
N VAL A 61 7.49 17.80 8.72
CA VAL A 61 7.65 18.22 10.11
C VAL A 61 9.04 18.81 10.35
N TRP A 62 10.09 18.15 9.84
CA TRP A 62 11.46 18.61 10.00
C TRP A 62 11.73 19.92 9.23
N ALA A 63 11.18 20.04 8.03
CA ALA A 63 11.30 21.26 7.23
C ALA A 63 10.50 22.44 7.81
N GLY A 64 9.35 22.17 8.44
CA GLY A 64 8.59 23.18 9.18
C GLY A 64 9.37 23.70 10.40
N TRP A 65 10.06 22.82 11.10
CA TRP A 65 10.91 23.22 12.23
C TRP A 65 12.11 24.07 11.77
N ASP A 66 12.75 23.68 10.67
CA ASP A 66 13.86 24.41 10.03
C ASP A 66 13.42 25.81 9.57
N LEU A 67 12.17 25.94 9.08
CA LEU A 67 11.58 27.22 8.69
C LEU A 67 11.44 28.16 9.88
N VAL A 68 10.91 27.67 11.01
CA VAL A 68 10.73 28.46 12.25
C VAL A 68 12.08 28.85 12.85
N GLN A 69 13.06 27.94 12.88
CA GLN A 69 14.40 28.23 13.38
C GLN A 69 15.14 29.27 12.53
N SER A 70 14.82 29.33 11.23
CA SER A 70 15.49 30.22 10.28
C SER A 70 14.87 31.62 10.15
N MET A 71 13.85 31.96 10.94
CA MET A 71 13.09 33.22 10.86
C MET A 71 13.92 34.51 11.07
N GLY A 72 15.22 34.42 11.34
CA GLY A 72 16.15 35.55 11.44
C GLY A 72 17.24 35.62 10.36
N ASN A 73 17.37 34.62 9.47
CA ASN A 73 18.41 34.58 8.43
C ASN A 73 17.81 34.22 7.05
N PRO A 74 17.95 35.08 6.03
CA PRO A 74 17.44 34.82 4.68
C PRO A 74 18.03 33.55 4.02
N GLU A 75 19.25 33.14 4.37
CA GLU A 75 19.83 31.90 3.84
C GLU A 75 19.17 30.64 4.41
N GLY A 76 18.90 30.63 5.73
CA GLY A 76 18.20 29.52 6.39
C GLY A 76 16.78 29.37 5.84
N MET A 77 16.10 30.51 5.62
CA MET A 77 14.74 30.52 5.09
C MET A 77 14.67 29.97 3.67
N LYS A 78 15.64 30.30 2.79
CA LYS A 78 15.77 29.69 1.46
C LYS A 78 16.01 28.18 1.54
N LYS A 79 16.87 27.73 2.45
CA LYS A 79 17.15 26.29 2.65
C LYS A 79 15.91 25.52 3.11
N ALA A 80 15.16 26.07 4.06
CA ALA A 80 13.92 25.47 4.54
C ALA A 80 12.86 25.40 3.43
N GLN A 81 12.69 26.46 2.64
CA GLN A 81 11.79 26.45 1.48
C GLN A 81 12.19 25.40 0.44
N ALA A 82 13.49 25.27 0.15
CA ALA A 82 13.99 24.23 -0.75
C ALA A 82 13.70 22.82 -0.21
N LYS A 83 13.86 22.58 1.09
CA LYS A 83 13.48 21.29 1.71
C LYS A 83 11.99 20.98 1.58
N ILE A 84 11.12 21.95 1.85
CA ILE A 84 9.66 21.78 1.68
C ILE A 84 9.34 21.47 0.22
N THR A 85 9.92 22.25 -0.71
CA THR A 85 9.71 22.08 -2.15
C THR A 85 10.14 20.70 -2.61
N ASN A 86 11.29 20.21 -2.17
CA ASN A 86 11.79 18.88 -2.51
C ASN A 86 10.91 17.76 -1.92
N ALA A 87 10.42 17.92 -0.69
CA ALA A 87 9.50 16.95 -0.08
C ALA A 87 8.17 16.88 -0.83
N VAL A 88 7.61 18.04 -1.20
CA VAL A 88 6.38 18.14 -1.99
C VAL A 88 6.59 17.60 -3.41
N LEU A 89 7.71 17.92 -4.05
CA LEU A 89 8.10 17.37 -5.35
C LEU A 89 8.19 15.84 -5.32
N GLY A 90 8.76 15.26 -4.25
CA GLY A 90 8.83 13.81 -4.10
C GLY A 90 7.45 13.15 -4.06
N LEU A 91 6.51 13.72 -3.29
CA LEU A 91 5.13 13.24 -3.25
C LEU A 91 4.41 13.38 -4.59
N ILE A 92 4.56 14.53 -5.25
CA ILE A 92 3.96 14.79 -6.56
C ILE A 92 4.54 13.83 -7.60
N LEU A 93 5.87 13.64 -7.61
CA LEU A 93 6.56 12.77 -8.55
C LEU A 93 6.13 11.31 -8.39
N LEU A 94 5.89 10.85 -7.15
CA LEU A 94 5.32 9.53 -6.89
C LEU A 94 3.92 9.39 -7.48
N GLY A 95 3.06 10.41 -7.32
CA GLY A 95 1.72 10.45 -7.90
C GLY A 95 1.74 10.44 -9.44
N ILE A 96 2.60 11.27 -10.04
CA ILE A 96 2.76 11.35 -11.50
C ILE A 96 3.33 10.03 -12.04
N SER A 97 4.31 9.43 -11.38
CA SER A 97 4.88 8.14 -11.78
C SER A 97 3.81 7.05 -11.87
N TYR A 98 2.91 6.99 -10.89
CA TYR A 98 1.78 6.08 -10.92
C TYR A 98 0.84 6.35 -12.11
N TRP A 99 0.47 7.62 -12.30
CA TRP A 99 -0.39 8.00 -13.43
C TRP A 99 0.23 7.61 -14.77
N MET A 100 1.53 7.88 -14.95
CA MET A 100 2.26 7.49 -16.15
C MET A 100 2.25 5.98 -16.35
N ALA A 101 2.53 5.19 -15.31
CA ALA A 101 2.51 3.74 -15.40
C ALA A 101 1.12 3.20 -15.80
N GLN A 102 0.04 3.74 -15.22
CA GLN A 102 -1.33 3.38 -15.56
C GLN A 102 -1.71 3.71 -17.00
N ILE A 103 -1.26 4.86 -17.50
CA ILE A 103 -1.50 5.30 -18.88
C ILE A 103 -0.81 4.35 -19.86
N VAL A 104 0.46 3.97 -19.59
CA VAL A 104 1.19 3.00 -20.41
C VAL A 104 0.46 1.66 -20.43
N VAL A 105 0.07 1.13 -19.26
CA VAL A 105 -0.64 -0.15 -19.20
C VAL A 105 -1.94 -0.10 -20.01
N ARG A 106 -2.77 0.94 -19.84
CA ARG A 106 -4.07 1.08 -20.53
C ARG A 106 -3.95 1.24 -22.05
N ILE A 107 -2.79 1.67 -22.56
CA ILE A 107 -2.59 1.90 -24.00
C ILE A 107 -2.08 0.65 -24.71
N PHE A 108 -1.24 -0.15 -24.03
CA PHE A 108 -0.62 -1.34 -24.63
C PHE A 108 -1.31 -2.66 -24.29
N PHE A 109 -2.23 -2.66 -23.32
CA PHE A 109 -3.08 -3.78 -22.92
C PHE A 109 -4.54 -3.32 -22.85
#